data_AF-A0A7C1LVK6-F1
#
_entry.id   AF-A0A7C1LVK6-F1
#
_cell.length_a   1.000
_cell.length_b   1.000
_cell.length_c   1.000
_cell.angle_alpha   90.00
_cell.angle_beta   90.00
_cell.angle_gamma   90.00
#
_symmetry.space_group_name_H-M   'P 1'
#
loop_
_entity.id
_entity.type
_entity.pdbx_description
1 polymer ?
#
loop_
_entity_poly.entity_id
_entity_poly.type
_entity_poly.pdbx_seq_one_letter_code
_entity_poly.pdbx_strand_id
1 'polypeptide(L)'
;MGKFNSDIKVFFMIFIGVILAIALLTPAADTIFTSTNTFNNTNETVTAPAINETLTLTGRSLTGATPVVRNSTGISLQNEGVFVTDGLINGVQTVFLQVNDSGVPNNGTSVNVTYFFVPDGFVPGAGGLLLSLVIIFGTLAILVFVVTIVMKEGSMRNFIEGFGKK
;
A
#
# COMPACT_ATOMS: atom_id res chain seq x y z
N MET A 1 -30.72 18.74 -37.12
CA MET A 1 -31.25 18.02 -35.94
C MET A 1 -30.35 16.84 -35.51
N GLY A 2 -29.01 16.94 -35.62
CA GLY A 2 -28.09 15.78 -35.44
C GLY A 2 -26.94 15.95 -34.45
N LYS A 3 -26.83 17.06 -33.70
CA LYS A 3 -25.69 17.33 -32.81
C LYS A 3 -25.77 16.67 -31.42
N PHE A 4 -26.97 16.52 -30.86
CA PHE A 4 -27.16 15.97 -29.51
C PHE A 4 -26.66 14.52 -29.33
N ASN A 5 -26.81 13.67 -30.36
CA ASN A 5 -26.33 12.28 -30.28
C ASN A 5 -24.80 12.16 -30.34
N SER A 6 -24.10 13.15 -30.89
CA SER A 6 -22.63 13.15 -30.92
C SER A 6 -22.08 13.58 -29.56
N ASP A 7 -22.67 14.62 -28.96
CA ASP A 7 -22.18 15.16 -27.68
C ASP A 7 -22.41 14.18 -26.53
N ILE A 8 -23.57 13.53 -26.47
CA ILE A 8 -23.86 12.49 -25.45
C ILE A 8 -22.91 11.30 -25.58
N LYS A 9 -22.59 10.86 -26.80
CA LYS A 9 -21.62 9.76 -27.03
C LYS A 9 -20.21 10.12 -26.56
N VAL A 10 -19.78 11.36 -26.78
CA VAL A 10 -18.48 11.86 -26.33
C VAL A 10 -18.42 11.95 -24.81
N PHE A 11 -19.48 12.48 -24.17
CA PHE A 11 -19.57 12.50 -22.71
C PHE A 11 -19.53 11.08 -22.11
N PHE A 12 -20.24 10.12 -22.70
CA PHE A 12 -20.19 8.73 -22.27
C PHE A 12 -18.81 8.09 -22.48
N MET A 13 -18.12 8.34 -23.60
CA MET A 13 -16.76 7.82 -23.83
C MET A 13 -15.75 8.41 -22.84
N ILE A 14 -15.80 9.71 -22.57
CA ILE A 14 -14.93 10.35 -21.57
C ILE A 14 -15.20 9.74 -20.19
N PHE A 15 -16.47 9.61 -19.81
CA PHE A 15 -16.86 9.08 -18.51
C PHE A 15 -16.38 7.64 -18.32
N ILE A 16 -16.57 6.79 -19.33
CA ILE A 16 -16.06 5.41 -19.33
C ILE A 16 -14.53 5.38 -19.29
N GLY A 17 -13.87 6.23 -20.08
CA GLY A 17 -12.41 6.34 -20.11
C GLY A 17 -11.81 6.77 -18.77
N VAL A 18 -12.45 7.71 -18.08
CA VAL A 18 -12.03 8.17 -16.75
C VAL A 18 -12.25 7.08 -15.70
N ILE A 19 -13.38 6.36 -15.73
CA ILE A 19 -13.63 5.23 -14.82
C ILE A 19 -12.59 4.12 -15.05
N LEU A 20 -12.32 3.76 -16.30
CA LEU A 20 -11.30 2.76 -16.64
C LEU A 20 -9.91 3.20 -16.19
N ALA A 21 -9.56 4.47 -16.38
CA ALA A 21 -8.31 5.01 -15.88
C ALA A 21 -8.26 4.86 -14.35
N ILE A 22 -9.22 5.40 -13.61
CA ILE A 22 -9.22 5.31 -12.14
C ILE A 22 -9.15 3.85 -11.66
N ALA A 23 -9.94 2.95 -12.24
CA ALA A 23 -9.98 1.53 -11.86
C ALA A 23 -8.63 0.82 -12.08
N LEU A 24 -7.85 1.22 -13.09
CA LEU A 24 -6.51 0.68 -13.35
C LEU A 24 -5.43 1.36 -12.49
N LEU A 25 -5.65 2.62 -12.12
CA LEU A 25 -4.68 3.43 -11.38
C LEU A 25 -4.69 3.18 -9.88
N THR A 26 -5.84 2.90 -9.29
CA THR A 26 -5.95 2.60 -7.86
C THR A 26 -5.02 1.44 -7.44
N PRO A 27 -5.10 0.23 -8.04
CA PRO A 27 -4.22 -0.88 -7.62
C PRO A 27 -2.74 -0.60 -7.92
N ALA A 28 -2.43 0.18 -8.95
CA ALA A 28 -1.06 0.56 -9.28
C ALA A 28 -0.49 1.54 -8.23
N ALA A 29 -1.30 2.50 -7.77
CA ALA A 29 -0.95 3.42 -6.70
C ALA A 29 -0.74 2.70 -5.36
N ASP A 30 -1.61 1.75 -5.02
CA ASP A 30 -1.47 0.93 -3.81
C ASP A 30 -0.19 0.09 -3.83
N THR A 31 0.16 -0.46 -5.00
CA THR A 31 1.40 -1.20 -5.19
C THR A 31 2.63 -0.30 -5.01
N ILE A 32 2.62 0.91 -5.57
CA ILE A 32 3.73 1.86 -5.36
C ILE A 32 3.87 2.20 -3.88
N PHE A 33 2.75 2.54 -3.23
CA PHE A 33 2.75 3.00 -1.85
C PHE A 33 3.27 1.93 -0.90
N THR A 34 2.84 0.68 -1.08
CA THR A 34 3.34 -0.45 -0.29
C THR A 34 4.78 -0.82 -0.67
N SER A 35 5.18 -0.68 -1.94
CA SER A 35 6.53 -1.08 -2.38
C SER A 35 7.66 -0.13 -1.95
N THR A 36 7.35 1.10 -1.55
CA THR A 36 8.33 2.17 -1.30
C THR A 36 8.33 2.75 0.11
N ASN A 37 7.30 2.49 0.91
CA ASN A 37 7.18 3.05 2.26
C ASN A 37 7.40 2.00 3.35
N THR A 38 7.89 2.49 4.49
CA THR A 38 7.87 1.76 5.76
C THR A 38 6.61 2.14 6.52
N PHE A 39 6.03 1.19 7.23
CA PHE A 39 4.82 1.37 8.02
C PHE A 39 5.13 1.25 9.50
N ASN A 40 4.25 1.79 10.32
CA ASN A 40 4.30 1.62 11.77
C ASN A 40 2.99 1.00 12.26
N ASN A 41 3.12 -0.03 13.10
CA ASN A 41 2.03 -0.43 13.97
C ASN A 41 2.29 0.16 15.34
N THR A 42 1.30 0.84 15.88
CA THR A 42 1.38 1.50 17.19
C THR A 42 0.34 0.91 18.12
N ASN A 43 0.80 0.36 19.24
CA ASN A 43 -0.05 -0.14 20.31
C ASN A 43 -1.03 -1.23 19.84
N GLU A 44 -0.61 -2.06 18.88
CA GLU A 44 -1.40 -3.18 18.40
C GLU A 44 -1.52 -4.22 19.52
N THR A 45 -2.75 -4.58 19.90
CA THR A 45 -3.00 -5.56 20.94
C THR A 45 -2.99 -6.96 20.35
N VAL A 46 -2.04 -7.79 20.77
CA VAL A 46 -1.90 -9.19 20.34
C VAL A 46 -1.84 -10.11 21.56
N THR A 47 -2.19 -11.38 21.37
CA THR A 47 -2.01 -12.40 22.40
C THR A 47 -0.61 -12.98 22.26
N ALA A 48 0.20 -12.90 23.31
CA ALA A 48 1.53 -13.48 23.31
C ALA A 48 1.44 -15.01 23.08
N PRO A 49 2.26 -15.57 22.17
CA PRO A 49 2.26 -17.00 21.89
C PRO A 49 2.75 -17.80 23.09
N ALA A 50 2.66 -19.14 23.00
CA ALA A 50 3.26 -20.00 24.00
C ALA A 50 4.79 -19.82 24.05
N ILE A 51 5.38 -20.28 25.16
CA ILE A 51 6.83 -20.23 25.34
C ILE A 51 7.50 -21.01 24.22
N ASN A 52 8.53 -20.42 23.61
CA ASN A 52 9.27 -20.92 22.46
C ASN A 52 8.44 -21.05 21.17
N GLU A 53 7.25 -20.47 21.14
CA GLU A 53 6.47 -20.30 19.92
C GLU A 53 6.57 -18.85 19.41
N THR A 54 6.21 -18.69 18.14
CA THR A 54 6.21 -17.41 17.45
C THR A 54 4.81 -17.09 16.93
N LEU A 55 4.36 -15.86 17.11
CA LEU A 55 3.17 -15.33 16.47
C LEU A 55 3.58 -14.44 15.30
N THR A 56 3.11 -14.76 14.11
CA THR A 56 3.30 -13.95 12.91
C THR A 56 2.62 -12.59 13.06
N LEU A 57 3.36 -11.51 12.83
CA LEU A 57 2.86 -10.14 12.82
C LEU A 57 2.81 -9.62 11.38
N THR A 58 2.19 -8.44 11.20
CA THR A 58 2.12 -7.80 9.89
C THR A 58 3.49 -7.29 9.48
N GLY A 59 3.90 -7.56 8.24
CA GLY A 59 5.13 -7.05 7.67
C GLY A 59 6.22 -8.10 7.49
N ARG A 60 7.14 -7.78 6.60
CA ARG A 60 8.22 -8.66 6.15
C ARG A 60 9.46 -8.55 7.03
N SER A 61 9.86 -7.33 7.38
CA SER A 61 11.12 -7.08 8.10
C SER A 61 11.04 -5.81 8.93
N LEU A 62 11.78 -5.75 10.03
CA LEU A 62 11.83 -4.62 10.93
C LEU A 62 12.73 -3.50 10.40
N THR A 63 12.42 -2.24 10.75
CA THR A 63 13.16 -1.07 10.25
C THR A 63 13.35 -0.02 11.34
N GLY A 64 14.53 0.60 11.39
CA GLY A 64 14.80 1.93 11.96
C GLY A 64 14.71 2.08 13.49
N ALA A 65 13.66 1.58 14.12
CA ALA A 65 13.43 1.70 15.56
C ALA A 65 13.32 0.31 16.19
N THR A 66 13.86 0.20 17.41
CA THR A 66 13.70 -1.00 18.24
C THR A 66 12.22 -1.22 18.52
N PRO A 67 11.67 -2.41 18.20
CA PRO A 67 10.32 -2.77 18.55
C PRO A 67 10.08 -2.63 20.04
N VAL A 68 8.87 -2.25 20.42
CA VAL A 68 8.49 -2.13 21.82
C VAL A 68 7.31 -3.03 22.13
N VAL A 69 7.49 -3.91 23.09
CA VAL A 69 6.43 -4.77 23.63
C VAL A 69 6.09 -4.30 25.04
N ARG A 70 4.81 -4.07 25.32
CA ARG A 70 4.31 -3.65 26.63
C ARG A 70 3.14 -4.52 27.09
N ASN A 71 2.92 -4.59 28.39
CA ASN A 71 1.66 -5.11 28.94
C ASN A 71 0.58 -4.01 28.99
N SER A 72 -0.59 -4.36 29.52
CA SER A 72 -1.73 -3.44 29.71
C SER A 72 -1.45 -2.26 30.65
N THR A 73 -0.42 -2.34 31.50
CA THR A 73 0.00 -1.26 32.40
C THR A 73 1.10 -0.38 31.82
N GLY A 74 1.54 -0.64 30.58
CA GLY A 74 2.55 0.14 29.87
C GLY A 74 4.00 -0.21 30.20
N ILE A 75 4.23 -1.29 30.95
CA ILE A 75 5.56 -1.78 31.32
C ILE A 75 6.17 -2.54 30.13
N SER A 76 7.44 -2.28 29.83
CA SER A 76 8.17 -3.00 28.76
C SER A 76 8.40 -4.46 29.13
N LEU A 77 8.05 -5.38 28.24
CA LEU A 77 8.21 -6.83 28.42
C LEU A 77 9.44 -7.41 27.70
N GLN A 78 10.24 -6.57 27.04
CA GLN A 78 11.43 -7.02 26.30
C GLN A 78 12.49 -7.67 27.20
N ASN A 79 12.71 -7.10 28.38
CA ASN A 79 13.61 -7.66 29.38
C ASN A 79 12.99 -8.86 30.11
N GLU A 80 11.67 -8.99 30.04
CA GLU A 80 10.88 -10.11 30.57
C GLU A 80 10.71 -11.21 29.51
N GLY A 81 11.57 -11.25 28.48
CA GLY A 81 11.61 -12.36 27.54
C GLY A 81 10.56 -12.36 26.42
N VAL A 82 9.85 -11.25 26.22
CA VAL A 82 8.88 -11.08 25.12
C VAL A 82 9.39 -10.04 24.13
N PHE A 83 9.69 -10.46 22.91
CA PHE A 83 10.33 -9.61 21.90
C PHE A 83 9.70 -9.77 20.53
N VAL A 84 9.68 -8.67 19.79
CA VAL A 84 9.35 -8.66 18.36
C VAL A 84 10.65 -8.68 17.58
N THR A 85 10.76 -9.60 16.64
CA THR A 85 11.92 -9.78 15.78
C THR A 85 11.45 -10.12 14.36
N ASP A 86 12.37 -10.22 13.42
CA ASP A 86 12.09 -10.64 12.05
C ASP A 86 13.05 -11.75 11.63
N GLY A 87 12.56 -12.61 10.74
CA GLY A 87 13.29 -13.81 10.31
C GLY A 87 12.44 -14.68 9.40
N LEU A 88 12.88 -15.91 9.14
CA LEU A 88 12.16 -16.82 8.26
C LEU A 88 11.17 -17.69 9.04
N ILE A 89 9.88 -17.56 8.73
CA ILE A 89 8.83 -18.49 9.17
C ILE A 89 8.33 -19.23 7.93
N ASN A 90 8.46 -20.56 7.92
CA ASN A 90 8.05 -21.41 6.79
C ASN A 90 8.65 -20.97 5.44
N GLY A 91 9.88 -20.46 5.44
CA GLY A 91 10.59 -20.02 4.24
C GLY A 91 10.23 -18.62 3.72
N VAL A 92 9.34 -17.90 4.42
CA VAL A 92 9.00 -16.50 4.11
C VAL A 92 9.59 -15.59 5.19
N GLN A 93 10.21 -14.48 4.78
CA GLN A 93 10.69 -13.48 5.73
C GLN A 93 9.50 -12.73 6.31
N THR A 94 9.37 -12.73 7.64
CA THR A 94 8.21 -12.15 8.33
C THR A 94 8.63 -11.55 9.66
N VAL A 95 7.93 -10.52 10.10
CA VAL A 95 8.00 -10.00 11.47
C VAL A 95 7.18 -10.90 12.39
N PHE A 96 7.72 -11.26 13.55
CA PHE A 96 7.02 -12.10 14.51
C PHE A 96 7.30 -11.71 15.95
N LEU A 97 6.32 -11.98 16.81
CA LEU A 97 6.44 -11.92 18.25
C LEU A 97 6.91 -13.28 18.77
N GLN A 98 7.90 -13.30 19.64
CA GLN A 98 8.39 -14.52 20.29
C GLN A 98 8.43 -14.33 21.81
N VAL A 99 8.17 -15.42 22.52
CA VAL A 99 8.30 -15.52 23.98
C VAL A 99 9.35 -16.57 24.30
N ASN A 100 10.39 -16.20 25.06
CA ASN A 100 11.40 -17.15 25.53
C ASN A 100 11.05 -17.71 26.93
N ASP A 101 11.91 -18.58 27.46
CA ASP A 101 11.73 -19.21 28.77
C ASP A 101 11.66 -18.21 29.95
N SER A 102 12.21 -17.01 29.82
CA SER A 102 12.07 -15.95 30.85
C SER A 102 10.70 -15.26 30.78
N GLY A 103 9.99 -15.35 29.66
CA GLY A 103 8.67 -14.76 29.43
C GLY A 103 7.49 -15.63 29.81
N VAL A 104 7.70 -16.74 30.53
CA VAL A 104 6.65 -17.64 31.06
C VAL A 104 5.45 -16.89 31.65
N PRO A 105 5.60 -15.84 32.48
CA PRO A 105 4.47 -15.14 33.09
C PRO A 105 3.55 -14.44 32.07
N ASN A 106 4.06 -14.18 30.87
CA ASN A 106 3.34 -13.46 29.82
C ASN A 106 2.72 -14.40 28.77
N ASN A 107 2.89 -15.72 28.89
CA ASN A 107 2.31 -16.71 27.97
C ASN A 107 0.78 -16.57 27.92
N GLY A 108 0.22 -16.42 26.71
CA GLY A 108 -1.22 -16.30 26.50
C GLY A 108 -1.84 -15.00 27.03
N THR A 109 -1.00 -14.05 27.48
CA THR A 109 -1.46 -12.73 27.94
C THR A 109 -1.55 -11.74 26.78
N SER A 110 -2.40 -10.74 26.96
CA SER A 110 -2.51 -9.66 25.98
C SER A 110 -1.37 -8.65 26.14
N VAL A 111 -0.65 -8.40 25.06
CA VAL A 111 0.48 -7.47 24.99
C VAL A 111 0.26 -6.47 23.88
N ASN A 112 0.78 -5.26 24.09
CA ASN A 112 0.77 -4.19 23.11
C ASN A 112 2.12 -4.11 22.42
N VAL A 113 2.12 -4.26 21.09
CA VAL A 113 3.32 -4.18 20.27
C VAL A 113 3.32 -2.87 19.47
N THR A 114 4.48 -2.23 19.42
CA THR A 114 4.76 -1.08 18.58
C THR A 114 6.03 -1.33 17.81
N TYR A 115 5.97 -1.32 16.48
CA TYR A 115 7.12 -1.63 15.64
C TYR A 115 6.99 -0.95 14.29
N PHE A 116 8.14 -0.73 13.66
CA PHE A 116 8.24 -0.23 12.31
C PHE A 116 8.65 -1.38 11.41
N PHE A 117 7.96 -1.53 10.28
CA PHE A 117 8.16 -2.64 9.38
C PHE A 117 8.13 -2.21 7.92
N VAL A 118 8.76 -3.04 7.11
CA VAL A 118 8.66 -3.04 5.67
C VAL A 118 7.57 -4.04 5.27
N PRO A 119 6.59 -3.68 4.43
CA PRO A 119 5.51 -4.59 4.06
C PRO A 119 5.99 -5.63 3.03
N ASP A 120 5.14 -6.61 2.78
CA ASP A 120 5.32 -7.54 1.67
C ASP A 120 5.30 -6.78 0.33
N GLY A 121 6.18 -7.17 -0.59
CA GLY A 121 6.32 -6.49 -1.89
C GLY A 121 7.20 -5.22 -1.89
N PHE A 122 7.77 -4.83 -0.74
CA PHE A 122 8.74 -3.73 -0.72
C PHE A 122 9.99 -4.04 -1.52
N VAL A 123 10.36 -3.11 -2.40
CA VAL A 123 11.54 -3.20 -3.26
C VAL A 123 12.57 -2.19 -2.77
N PRO A 124 13.65 -2.63 -2.11
CA PRO A 124 14.67 -1.71 -1.60
C PRO A 124 15.42 -1.00 -2.74
N GLY A 125 15.76 0.28 -2.51
CA GLY A 125 16.66 1.04 -3.36
C GLY A 125 16.08 1.48 -4.70
N ALA A 126 16.95 1.58 -5.72
CA ALA A 126 16.60 2.13 -7.03
C ALA A 126 15.49 1.34 -7.75
N GLY A 127 15.31 0.06 -7.44
CA GLY A 127 14.27 -0.78 -8.03
C GLY A 127 12.85 -0.28 -7.72
N GLY A 128 12.59 0.14 -6.47
CA GLY A 128 11.28 0.69 -6.08
C GLY A 128 11.00 2.05 -6.75
N LEU A 129 12.03 2.89 -6.88
CA LEU A 129 11.93 4.16 -7.61
C LEU A 129 11.64 3.95 -9.09
N LEU A 130 12.31 2.99 -9.73
CA LEU A 130 12.09 2.66 -11.13
C LEU A 130 10.68 2.09 -11.37
N LEU A 131 10.21 1.20 -10.50
CA LEU A 131 8.84 0.68 -10.56
C LEU A 131 7.81 1.82 -10.45
N SER A 132 8.03 2.73 -9.51
CA SER A 132 7.20 3.92 -9.32
C SER A 132 7.18 4.82 -10.55
N LEU A 133 8.35 5.08 -11.15
CA LEU A 133 8.47 5.85 -12.39
C LEU A 133 7.72 5.18 -13.55
N VAL A 134 7.89 3.87 -13.75
CA VAL A 134 7.21 3.13 -14.82
C VAL A 134 5.69 3.21 -14.67
N ILE A 135 5.18 3.04 -13.46
CA ILE A 135 3.74 3.12 -13.20
C ILE A 135 3.23 4.56 -13.44
N ILE A 136 3.94 5.59 -12.95
CA ILE A 136 3.56 7.00 -13.16
C ILE A 136 3.55 7.36 -14.65
N PHE A 137 4.58 6.98 -15.41
CA PHE A 137 4.63 7.26 -16.85
C PHE A 137 3.61 6.44 -17.64
N GLY A 138 3.38 5.17 -17.29
CA GLY A 138 2.33 4.35 -17.90
C GLY A 138 0.93 4.92 -17.67
N THR A 139 0.67 5.36 -16.45
CA THR A 139 -0.54 6.08 -16.05
C THR A 139 -0.77 7.33 -16.89
N LEU A 140 0.27 8.17 -16.98
CA LEU A 140 0.22 9.42 -17.74
C LEU A 140 -0.02 9.15 -19.23
N ALA A 141 0.60 8.11 -19.79
CA ALA A 141 0.42 7.72 -21.18
C ALA A 141 -1.04 7.30 -21.48
N ILE A 142 -1.68 6.54 -20.59
CA ILE A 142 -3.10 6.18 -20.72
C ILE A 142 -3.98 7.42 -20.67
N LEU A 143 -3.72 8.34 -19.74
CA LEU A 143 -4.48 9.59 -19.64
C LEU A 143 -4.33 10.43 -20.91
N VAL A 144 -3.10 10.60 -21.41
CA VAL A 144 -2.83 11.31 -22.67
C VAL A 144 -3.50 10.61 -23.85
N PHE A 145 -3.51 9.28 -23.89
CA PHE A 145 -4.19 8.52 -24.92
C PHE A 145 -5.70 8.76 -24.92
N VAL A 146 -6.35 8.70 -23.75
CA VAL A 146 -7.78 9.01 -23.61
C VAL A 146 -8.06 10.46 -24.05
N VAL A 147 -7.26 11.42 -23.58
CA VAL A 147 -7.41 12.84 -23.97
C VAL A 147 -7.23 13.04 -25.47
N THR A 148 -6.23 12.41 -26.08
CA THR A 148 -5.94 12.56 -27.51
C THR A 148 -6.98 11.90 -28.40
N ILE A 149 -7.53 10.72 -28.03
CA ILE A 149 -8.68 10.13 -28.72
C ILE A 149 -9.89 11.05 -28.62
N VAL A 150 -10.19 11.57 -27.43
CA VAL A 150 -11.31 12.50 -27.24
C VAL A 150 -11.11 13.80 -28.02
N MET A 151 -9.88 14.31 -28.14
CA MET A 151 -9.57 15.51 -28.93
C MET A 151 -9.57 15.24 -30.44
N LYS A 152 -9.13 14.07 -30.91
CA LYS A 152 -9.07 13.71 -32.34
C LYS A 152 -10.40 13.21 -32.90
N GLU A 153 -11.14 12.42 -32.15
CA GLU A 153 -12.38 11.77 -32.57
C GLU A 153 -13.63 12.46 -32.01
N GLY A 154 -13.48 13.29 -30.98
CA GLY A 154 -14.59 13.96 -30.33
C GLY A 154 -14.95 15.33 -30.91
N SER A 155 -16.24 15.63 -30.76
CA SER A 155 -16.91 16.93 -30.93
C SER A 155 -16.15 18.17 -30.41
N MET A 156 -15.14 18.02 -29.54
CA MET A 156 -14.31 19.14 -29.06
C MET A 156 -13.54 19.87 -30.15
N ARG A 157 -13.03 19.18 -31.19
CA ARG A 157 -12.46 19.87 -32.35
C ARG A 157 -13.51 20.74 -33.04
N ASN A 158 -14.73 20.23 -33.19
CA ASN A 158 -15.86 20.96 -33.76
C ASN A 158 -16.40 22.07 -32.82
N PHE A 159 -16.21 21.96 -31.51
CA PHE A 159 -16.59 22.95 -30.51
C PHE A 159 -15.56 24.09 -30.44
N ILE A 160 -14.26 23.77 -30.47
CA ILE A 160 -13.15 24.74 -30.51
C ILE A 160 -13.11 25.48 -31.85
N GLU A 161 -13.21 24.76 -32.98
CA GLU A 161 -13.31 25.38 -34.32
C GLU A 161 -14.62 26.17 -34.49
N GLY A 162 -15.68 25.83 -33.75
CA GLY A 162 -16.94 26.58 -33.70
C GLY A 162 -16.85 27.88 -32.91
N PHE A 163 -15.94 27.98 -31.94
CA PHE A 163 -15.66 29.20 -31.18
C PHE A 163 -14.65 30.12 -31.88
N GLY A 164 -13.72 29.58 -32.67
CA GLY A 164 -12.74 30.36 -33.45
C GLY A 164 -13.29 30.99 -34.73
N LYS A 165 -14.58 30.78 -35.06
CA LYS A 165 -15.26 31.31 -36.26
C LYS A 165 -16.35 32.34 -35.96
N LYS A 166 -16.32 33.00 -34.80
CA LYS A 166 -17.10 34.22 -34.54
C LYS A 166 -16.19 35.43 -34.58
#